data_AF-A0A7J3WN55-F1
#
_entry.id   AF-A0A7J3WN55-F1
#
_cell.length_a   1.000
_cell.length_b   1.000
_cell.length_c   1.000
_cell.angle_alpha   90.00
_cell.angle_beta   90.00
_cell.angle_gamma   90.00
#
_symmetry.space_group_name_H-M   'P 1'
#
loop_
_entity.id
_entity.type
_entity.pdbx_description
1 polymer ?
#
loop_
_entity_poly.entity_id
_entity_poly.type
_entity_poly.pdbx_seq_one_letter_code
_entity_poly.pdbx_strand_id
1 'polypeptide(L)'
;MRQARSIVLLLVCVLVSIPLICGTHAALVLQPASDVFVSTAYMPSTPGWDVTHFASLERAVDAVSDNGTVRISGGEVIVATPIVVDKEIRIVGTGSDDTVVVFDGDDAPLFLVTGDGVLSLCDISLEGGGYGIVSCSGEVSVQRCEVRGARHAGIVSYSLRSPATLHVRSSLIHHGNAGIVSLGACGGASLCVVEGATISDNGDGVISASWGPRSHTGVSIDSSILSFHARRALHAPGVNVTITHCGWWENGDEAPSQGMTIRDPLYADGYRLSASSPLIDAGNPLRSGEHSITGTLRPSGDAPDMGAYEGGRHVLLHLTDLHLLAPVGDTAYTGVNLEPRLWDVETFISSVASSVPGDLEVGTVVITGDIVDLATTEPTYQTPLGSVTREQWDDTYRGYELFRDRLETAFPGVPIYDVVGNHDYREHPFYPWLWGDESGIDDAFRSAMNYAPLTVVELSGTDGLYLVLLSSGHDAPRPDGLHETVIYPYLAEHAANGDDIISYLTGQAVPEGVEGFLGGLAYG
;
A
#
# COMPACT_ATOMS: atom_id res chain seq x y z
N MET A 1 2.20 46.00 -9.38
CA MET A 1 1.17 45.12 -9.99
C MET A 1 0.91 43.80 -9.24
N ARG A 2 1.82 43.25 -8.42
CA ARG A 2 1.55 42.03 -7.61
C ARG A 2 0.58 42.25 -6.43
N GLN A 3 0.58 43.42 -5.81
CA GLN A 3 -0.33 43.77 -4.70
C GLN A 3 -1.82 43.88 -5.08
N ALA A 4 -2.13 44.10 -6.37
CA ALA A 4 -3.51 44.23 -6.84
C ALA A 4 -4.23 42.87 -6.97
N ARG A 5 -3.49 41.76 -7.13
CA ARG A 5 -4.08 40.42 -7.28
C ARG A 5 -4.59 39.84 -5.95
N SER A 6 -3.91 40.11 -4.84
CA SER A 6 -4.34 39.65 -3.51
C SER A 6 -5.59 40.36 -2.99
N ILE A 7 -5.84 41.61 -3.42
CA ILE A 7 -7.04 42.37 -3.04
C ILE A 7 -8.29 41.83 -3.78
N VAL A 8 -8.13 41.31 -4.99
CA VAL A 8 -9.25 40.75 -5.77
C VAL A 8 -9.74 39.44 -5.16
N LEU A 9 -8.85 38.56 -4.68
CA LEU A 9 -9.24 37.31 -4.03
C LEU A 9 -10.07 37.56 -2.76
N LEU A 10 -9.66 38.54 -1.95
CA LEU A 10 -10.36 38.91 -0.72
C LEU A 10 -11.73 39.58 -1.00
N LEU A 11 -11.88 40.26 -2.14
CA LEU A 11 -13.15 40.87 -2.55
C LEU A 11 -14.16 39.82 -3.07
N VAL A 12 -13.67 38.75 -3.71
CA VAL A 12 -14.51 37.64 -4.17
C VAL A 12 -15.10 36.88 -2.98
N CYS A 13 -14.32 36.63 -1.91
CA CYS A 13 -14.84 36.01 -0.69
C CYS A 13 -15.95 36.83 -0.01
N VAL A 14 -15.91 38.17 -0.10
CA VAL A 14 -16.89 39.05 0.55
C VAL A 14 -18.17 39.24 -0.28
N LEU A 15 -18.13 39.08 -1.61
CA LEU A 15 -19.31 39.27 -2.46
C LEU A 15 -20.18 38.02 -2.60
N VAL A 16 -19.64 36.82 -2.34
CA VAL A 16 -20.40 35.55 -2.39
C VAL A 16 -21.34 35.38 -1.18
N SER A 17 -21.21 36.19 -0.13
CA SER A 17 -21.98 36.06 1.11
C SER A 17 -23.26 36.93 1.19
N ILE A 18 -23.77 37.47 0.07
CA ILE A 18 -25.05 38.20 0.06
C ILE A 18 -26.20 37.23 -0.28
N PRO A 19 -27.05 36.83 0.68
CA PRO A 19 -28.20 35.98 0.40
C PRO A 19 -29.24 36.73 -0.43
N LEU A 20 -29.47 36.28 -1.66
CA LEU A 20 -30.56 36.74 -2.52
C LEU A 20 -31.89 36.22 -1.97
N ILE A 21 -32.72 37.11 -1.44
CA ILE A 21 -34.05 36.79 -0.90
C ILE A 21 -34.99 36.50 -2.09
N CYS A 22 -35.15 35.24 -2.45
CA CYS A 22 -36.15 34.78 -3.44
C CYS A 22 -37.25 33.97 -2.74
N GLY A 23 -38.49 34.13 -3.21
CA GLY A 23 -39.71 33.69 -2.52
C GLY A 23 -39.73 32.22 -2.11
N THR A 24 -40.13 31.98 -0.86
CA THR A 24 -40.23 30.64 -0.26
C THR A 24 -41.43 29.88 -0.82
N HIS A 25 -41.20 28.98 -1.78
CA HIS A 25 -42.02 27.78 -1.87
C HIS A 25 -41.59 26.86 -0.73
N ALA A 26 -42.54 26.33 0.04
CA ALA A 26 -42.28 25.30 1.03
C ALA A 26 -41.87 24.02 0.28
N ALA A 27 -40.61 23.96 -0.14
CA ALA A 27 -39.99 22.74 -0.62
C ALA A 27 -40.03 21.73 0.53
N LEU A 28 -40.49 20.53 0.24
CA LEU A 28 -40.37 19.41 1.15
C LEU A 28 -38.86 19.28 1.46
N VAL A 29 -38.45 19.70 2.66
CA VAL A 29 -37.05 19.62 3.08
C VAL A 29 -36.76 18.14 3.31
N LEU A 30 -36.23 17.48 2.29
CA LEU A 30 -35.70 16.14 2.45
C LEU A 30 -34.60 16.23 3.51
N GLN A 31 -34.63 15.34 4.52
CA GLN A 31 -33.52 15.28 5.46
C GLN A 31 -32.25 14.91 4.69
N PRO A 32 -31.15 15.64 4.89
CA PRO A 32 -29.90 15.33 4.23
C PRO A 32 -29.41 13.95 4.66
N ALA A 33 -28.85 13.18 3.72
CA ALA A 33 -28.38 11.83 3.98
C ALA A 33 -27.02 11.85 4.70
N SER A 34 -26.82 10.92 5.63
CA SER A 34 -25.53 10.76 6.34
C SER A 34 -24.44 10.18 5.43
N ASP A 35 -24.82 9.37 4.45
CA ASP A 35 -23.93 8.79 3.46
C ASP A 35 -24.49 9.06 2.06
N VAL A 36 -23.62 9.55 1.18
CA VAL A 36 -23.93 9.76 -0.24
C VAL A 36 -22.81 9.17 -1.10
N PHE A 37 -23.16 8.78 -2.31
CA PHE A 37 -22.27 8.08 -3.24
C PHE A 37 -22.13 8.88 -4.54
N VAL A 38 -20.91 8.97 -5.05
CA VAL A 38 -20.56 9.67 -6.29
C VAL A 38 -20.02 8.68 -7.29
N SER A 39 -20.60 8.65 -8.48
CA SER A 39 -20.07 7.88 -9.61
C SER A 39 -20.53 8.50 -10.92
N THR A 40 -19.62 8.63 -11.90
CA THR A 40 -19.95 9.10 -13.25
C THR A 40 -20.85 8.12 -14.02
N ALA A 41 -20.99 6.87 -13.53
CA ALA A 41 -21.90 5.87 -14.06
C ALA A 41 -23.35 6.02 -13.55
N TYR A 42 -23.59 6.81 -12.50
CA TYR A 42 -24.94 7.01 -11.99
C TYR A 42 -25.78 7.84 -12.97
N MET A 43 -26.99 7.35 -13.21
CA MET A 43 -27.98 7.95 -14.10
C MET A 43 -29.34 8.09 -13.39
N PRO A 44 -30.32 8.84 -13.93
CA PRO A 44 -31.62 9.05 -13.29
C PRO A 44 -32.42 7.79 -12.91
N SER A 45 -32.13 6.64 -13.53
CA SER A 45 -32.73 5.35 -13.18
C SER A 45 -32.04 4.62 -12.02
N THR A 46 -30.94 5.17 -11.49
CA THR A 46 -30.23 4.62 -10.33
C THR A 46 -31.11 4.76 -9.10
N PRO A 47 -31.38 3.68 -8.34
CA PRO A 47 -32.12 3.79 -7.10
C PRO A 47 -31.46 4.82 -6.16
N GLY A 48 -32.24 5.77 -5.64
CA GLY A 48 -31.70 6.86 -4.80
C GLY A 48 -30.99 7.98 -5.57
N TRP A 49 -31.17 8.06 -6.90
CA TRP A 49 -30.70 9.17 -7.71
C TRP A 49 -31.11 10.51 -7.12
N ASP A 50 -30.13 11.42 -7.02
CA ASP A 50 -30.29 12.79 -6.55
C ASP A 50 -30.74 12.93 -5.08
N VAL A 51 -30.61 11.83 -4.32
CA VAL A 51 -30.90 11.77 -2.89
C VAL A 51 -29.72 11.17 -2.14
N THR A 52 -29.28 9.98 -2.56
CA THR A 52 -28.11 9.29 -2.00
C THR A 52 -27.06 8.95 -3.06
N HIS A 53 -27.40 9.00 -4.35
CA HIS A 53 -26.50 8.71 -5.47
C HIS A 53 -26.44 9.89 -6.43
N PHE A 54 -25.23 10.40 -6.69
CA PHE A 54 -24.99 11.60 -7.47
C PHE A 54 -23.94 11.35 -8.56
N ALA A 55 -24.15 11.92 -9.74
CA ALA A 55 -23.12 11.92 -10.80
C ALA A 55 -22.07 13.04 -10.66
N SER A 56 -22.30 14.00 -9.76
CA SER A 56 -21.43 15.15 -9.51
C SER A 56 -21.06 15.22 -8.04
N LEU A 57 -19.79 15.52 -7.78
CA LEU A 57 -19.26 15.67 -6.42
C LEU A 57 -19.82 16.91 -5.73
N GLU A 58 -19.99 18.01 -6.48
CA GLU A 58 -20.57 19.26 -5.97
C GLU A 58 -21.96 19.01 -5.37
N ARG A 59 -22.82 18.31 -6.11
CA ARG A 59 -24.19 18.00 -5.65
C ARG A 59 -24.19 17.07 -4.44
N ALA A 60 -23.27 16.11 -4.38
CA ALA A 60 -23.16 15.22 -3.24
C ALA A 60 -22.72 15.95 -1.96
N VAL A 61 -21.76 16.87 -2.07
CA VAL A 61 -21.32 17.72 -0.94
C VAL A 61 -22.44 18.65 -0.48
N ASP A 62 -23.24 19.19 -1.40
CA ASP A 62 -24.41 20.00 -1.04
C ASP A 62 -25.46 19.16 -0.29
N ALA A 63 -25.73 17.94 -0.76
CA ALA A 63 -26.79 17.07 -0.25
C ALA A 63 -26.46 16.32 1.04
N VAL A 64 -25.18 16.03 1.29
CA VAL A 64 -24.75 15.29 2.49
C VAL A 64 -25.03 16.10 3.76
N SER A 65 -25.42 15.42 4.83
CA SER A 65 -25.63 16.06 6.13
C SER A 65 -24.31 16.53 6.72
N ASP A 66 -24.41 17.45 7.68
CA ASP A 66 -23.30 17.71 8.61
C ASP A 66 -22.87 16.39 9.29
N ASN A 67 -21.57 16.22 9.49
CA ASN A 67 -20.89 14.96 9.87
C ASN A 67 -21.07 13.77 8.91
N GLY A 68 -21.60 13.99 7.71
CA GLY A 68 -21.84 12.91 6.76
C GLY A 68 -20.61 12.56 5.92
N THR A 69 -20.73 11.46 5.17
CA THR A 69 -19.67 10.90 4.32
C THR A 69 -20.08 10.91 2.85
N VAL A 70 -19.22 11.46 2.01
CA VAL A 70 -19.28 11.37 0.55
C VAL A 70 -18.31 10.27 0.10
N ARG A 71 -18.84 9.23 -0.56
CA ARG A 71 -18.05 8.09 -1.07
C ARG A 71 -17.95 8.18 -2.58
N ILE A 72 -16.74 8.28 -3.11
CA ILE A 72 -16.50 8.39 -4.54
C ILE A 72 -16.06 7.01 -5.07
N SER A 73 -16.73 6.52 -6.11
CA SER A 73 -16.27 5.31 -6.82
C SER A 73 -14.97 5.58 -7.57
N GLY A 74 -14.17 4.53 -7.79
CA GLY A 74 -13.02 4.61 -8.70
C GLY A 74 -13.35 5.20 -10.06
N GLY A 75 -12.37 5.85 -10.67
CA GLY A 75 -12.45 6.61 -11.90
C GLY A 75 -12.19 8.12 -11.71
N GLU A 76 -12.34 8.84 -12.81
CA GLU A 76 -12.16 10.29 -12.87
C GLU A 76 -13.49 11.03 -12.63
N VAL A 77 -13.47 12.00 -11.72
CA VAL A 77 -14.58 12.93 -11.46
C VAL A 77 -14.12 14.35 -11.78
N ILE A 78 -14.71 14.93 -12.83
CA ILE A 78 -14.40 16.30 -13.26
C ILE A 78 -15.27 17.29 -12.47
N VAL A 79 -14.62 18.29 -11.88
CA VAL A 79 -15.24 19.37 -11.11
C VAL A 79 -14.97 20.69 -11.82
N ALA A 80 -16.03 21.43 -12.15
CA ALA A 80 -15.93 22.67 -12.93
C ALA A 80 -15.97 23.93 -12.04
N THR A 81 -16.51 23.81 -10.83
CA THR A 81 -16.63 24.93 -9.88
C THR A 81 -16.09 24.54 -8.51
N PRO A 82 -15.49 25.46 -7.75
CA PRO A 82 -14.97 25.15 -6.43
C PRO A 82 -16.01 24.46 -5.54
N ILE A 83 -15.61 23.38 -4.89
CA ILE A 83 -16.41 22.70 -3.89
C ILE A 83 -16.29 23.49 -2.59
N VAL A 84 -17.38 24.16 -2.22
CA VAL A 84 -17.46 24.94 -0.98
C VAL A 84 -17.84 24.00 0.16
N VAL A 85 -16.99 23.95 1.19
CA VAL A 85 -17.22 23.14 2.39
C VAL A 85 -17.44 24.07 3.58
N ASP A 86 -18.68 24.14 4.04
CA ASP A 86 -19.13 25.00 5.14
C ASP A 86 -19.67 24.22 6.34
N LYS A 87 -19.49 22.90 6.34
CA LYS A 87 -19.95 21.92 7.33
C LYS A 87 -18.90 20.84 7.55
N GLU A 88 -19.03 20.07 8.63
CA GLU A 88 -18.17 18.94 8.90
C GLU A 88 -18.53 17.78 7.97
N ILE A 89 -17.57 17.30 7.17
CA ILE A 89 -17.80 16.20 6.22
C ILE A 89 -16.54 15.36 6.03
N ARG A 90 -16.76 14.12 5.61
CA ARG A 90 -15.71 13.21 5.15
C ARG A 90 -15.91 12.89 3.68
N ILE A 91 -14.85 12.94 2.88
CA ILE A 91 -14.84 12.54 1.47
C ILE A 91 -13.82 11.41 1.32
N VAL A 92 -14.27 10.27 0.82
CA VAL A 92 -13.47 9.03 0.75
C VAL A 92 -13.55 8.45 -0.66
N GLY A 93 -12.40 8.18 -1.27
CA GLY A 93 -12.29 7.41 -2.51
C GLY A 93 -12.00 5.93 -2.25
N THR A 94 -11.81 5.17 -3.32
CA THR A 94 -11.41 3.76 -3.27
C THR A 94 -9.90 3.55 -3.19
N GLY A 95 -9.11 4.63 -3.26
CA GLY A 95 -7.64 4.62 -3.29
C GLY A 95 -7.14 5.81 -4.12
N SER A 96 -6.01 6.43 -3.75
CA SER A 96 -5.46 7.57 -4.51
C SER A 96 -5.15 7.19 -5.96
N ASP A 97 -4.73 5.94 -6.20
CA ASP A 97 -4.41 5.45 -7.55
C ASP A 97 -5.66 5.13 -8.39
N ASP A 98 -6.85 5.05 -7.77
CA ASP A 98 -8.11 4.64 -8.41
C ASP A 98 -9.12 5.78 -8.51
N THR A 99 -9.19 6.66 -7.52
CA THR A 99 -10.13 7.80 -7.48
C THR A 99 -9.42 9.12 -7.74
N VAL A 100 -9.69 9.75 -8.89
CA VAL A 100 -9.08 11.04 -9.28
C VAL A 100 -10.16 12.11 -9.40
N VAL A 101 -10.01 13.21 -8.66
CA VAL A 101 -10.83 14.41 -8.78
C VAL A 101 -10.05 15.47 -9.55
N VAL A 102 -10.50 15.77 -10.77
CA VAL A 102 -9.84 16.71 -11.67
C VAL A 102 -10.58 18.05 -11.63
N PHE A 103 -9.86 19.14 -11.34
CA PHE A 103 -10.43 20.47 -11.39
C PHE A 103 -10.17 21.14 -12.74
N ASP A 104 -11.24 21.36 -13.50
CA ASP A 104 -11.22 22.07 -14.79
C ASP A 104 -11.45 23.60 -14.63
N GLY A 105 -11.45 24.10 -13.39
CA GLY A 105 -11.61 25.51 -13.11
C GLY A 105 -10.31 26.31 -13.20
N ASP A 106 -10.40 27.53 -13.70
CA ASP A 106 -9.26 28.43 -13.84
C ASP A 106 -8.91 29.17 -12.54
N ASP A 107 -7.67 29.01 -12.07
CA ASP A 107 -6.98 29.70 -10.96
C ASP A 107 -7.70 29.66 -9.60
N ALA A 108 -8.84 28.97 -9.52
CA ALA A 108 -9.63 28.78 -8.31
C ALA A 108 -9.16 27.53 -7.53
N PRO A 109 -9.50 27.43 -6.23
CA PRO A 109 -9.30 26.20 -5.48
C PRO A 109 -10.29 25.11 -5.90
N LEU A 110 -9.86 23.84 -5.89
CA LEU A 110 -10.78 22.71 -6.00
C LEU A 110 -11.68 22.63 -4.76
N PHE A 111 -11.09 22.64 -3.55
CA PHE A 111 -11.83 22.72 -2.28
C PHE A 111 -11.63 24.07 -1.59
N LEU A 112 -12.73 24.74 -1.26
CA LEU A 112 -12.75 25.97 -0.46
C LEU A 112 -13.48 25.73 0.86
N VAL A 113 -12.71 25.60 1.95
CA VAL A 113 -13.23 25.41 3.30
C VAL A 113 -13.49 26.77 3.95
N THR A 114 -14.76 27.05 4.23
CA THR A 114 -15.24 28.32 4.78
C THR A 114 -15.91 28.18 6.15
N GLY A 115 -16.29 26.96 6.53
CA GLY A 115 -16.85 26.66 7.85
C GLY A 115 -15.78 26.50 8.94
N ASP A 116 -16.22 26.45 10.20
CA ASP A 116 -15.38 26.09 11.35
C ASP A 116 -15.34 24.56 11.58
N GLY A 117 -16.01 23.76 10.74
CA GLY A 117 -16.06 22.30 10.83
C GLY A 117 -14.78 21.61 10.32
N VAL A 118 -14.81 20.28 10.30
CA VAL A 118 -13.70 19.44 9.82
C VAL A 118 -13.97 18.97 8.38
N LEU A 119 -13.03 19.23 7.46
CA LEU A 119 -12.96 18.55 6.17
C LEU A 119 -11.95 17.39 6.29
N SER A 120 -12.43 16.16 6.15
CA SER A 120 -11.56 14.98 6.06
C SER A 120 -11.54 14.44 4.63
N LEU A 121 -10.37 14.39 4.00
CA LEU A 121 -10.12 13.76 2.71
C LEU A 121 -9.30 12.48 2.91
N CYS A 122 -9.73 11.39 2.26
CA CYS A 122 -9.12 10.08 2.42
C CYS A 122 -9.11 9.30 1.10
N ASP A 123 -7.99 8.68 0.74
CA ASP A 123 -7.91 7.73 -0.39
C ASP A 123 -8.33 8.32 -1.74
N ILE A 124 -7.91 9.56 -2.04
CA ILE A 124 -8.24 10.28 -3.27
C ILE A 124 -7.03 11.02 -3.85
N SER A 125 -7.00 11.17 -5.17
CA SER A 125 -6.08 12.04 -5.89
C SER A 125 -6.77 13.32 -6.32
N LEU A 126 -6.13 14.46 -6.08
CA LEU A 126 -6.59 15.79 -6.48
C LEU A 126 -5.65 16.34 -7.56
N GLU A 127 -6.21 16.70 -8.71
CA GLU A 127 -5.43 17.17 -9.86
C GLU A 127 -5.89 18.54 -10.36
N GLY A 128 -4.92 19.43 -10.57
CA GLY A 128 -5.10 20.68 -11.29
C GLY A 128 -5.49 21.88 -10.43
N GLY A 129 -6.10 22.87 -11.09
CA GLY A 129 -6.55 24.13 -10.48
C GLY A 129 -5.47 25.16 -10.14
N GLY A 130 -5.94 26.30 -9.61
CA GLY A 130 -5.05 27.28 -9.00
C GLY A 130 -4.48 26.75 -7.69
N TYR A 131 -5.35 26.16 -6.88
CA TYR A 131 -5.02 25.54 -5.60
C TYR A 131 -5.74 24.19 -5.48
N GLY A 132 -5.14 23.21 -4.82
CA GLY A 132 -5.86 21.97 -4.49
C GLY A 132 -6.88 22.24 -3.38
N ILE A 133 -6.40 22.62 -2.21
CA ILE A 133 -7.24 22.89 -1.03
C ILE A 133 -6.91 24.28 -0.48
N VAL A 134 -7.94 25.07 -0.17
CA VAL A 134 -7.80 26.33 0.56
C VAL A 134 -8.75 26.30 1.76
N SER A 135 -8.18 26.35 2.97
CA SER A 135 -8.92 26.52 4.22
C SER A 135 -8.70 27.91 4.80
N CYS A 136 -9.79 28.60 5.10
CA CYS A 136 -9.78 29.91 5.77
C CYS A 136 -10.06 29.81 7.29
N SER A 137 -10.43 28.62 7.76
CA SER A 137 -10.89 28.30 9.12
C SER A 137 -11.05 26.79 9.29
N GLY A 138 -11.28 26.36 10.52
CA GLY A 138 -11.61 24.97 10.84
C GLY A 138 -10.41 24.03 10.76
N GLU A 139 -10.71 22.74 10.59
CA GLU A 139 -9.70 21.70 10.49
C GLU A 139 -9.77 21.02 9.12
N VAL A 140 -8.60 20.79 8.51
CA VAL A 140 -8.45 19.99 7.30
C VAL A 140 -7.55 18.82 7.61
N SER A 141 -8.05 17.60 7.40
CA SER A 141 -7.29 16.37 7.48
C SER A 141 -7.18 15.73 6.10
N VAL A 142 -5.96 15.56 5.62
CA VAL A 142 -5.64 14.91 4.34
C VAL A 142 -4.85 13.65 4.64
N GLN A 143 -5.44 12.49 4.34
CA GLN A 143 -4.84 11.19 4.66
C GLN A 143 -4.83 10.28 3.43
N ARG A 144 -3.67 9.71 3.10
CA ARG A 144 -3.55 8.81 1.93
C ARG A 144 -4.08 9.45 0.64
N CYS A 145 -3.76 10.72 0.44
CA CYS A 145 -4.14 11.45 -0.75
C CYS A 145 -2.91 11.81 -1.58
N GLU A 146 -3.12 11.99 -2.88
CA GLU A 146 -2.19 12.67 -3.77
C GLU A 146 -2.74 14.06 -4.11
N VAL A 147 -1.92 15.10 -4.06
CA VAL A 147 -2.28 16.46 -4.50
C VAL A 147 -1.26 16.93 -5.50
N ARG A 148 -1.68 17.15 -6.75
CA ARG A 148 -0.76 17.44 -7.85
C ARG A 148 -1.24 18.49 -8.84
N GLY A 149 -0.28 19.11 -9.52
CA GLY A 149 -0.54 20.00 -10.66
C GLY A 149 -1.16 21.35 -10.31
N ALA A 150 -1.20 21.73 -9.03
CA ALA A 150 -1.76 23.01 -8.61
C ALA A 150 -0.85 24.19 -9.01
N ARG A 151 -1.39 25.16 -9.76
CA ARG A 151 -0.61 26.27 -10.34
C ARG A 151 -0.01 27.21 -9.29
N HIS A 152 -0.57 27.27 -8.09
CA HIS A 152 -0.11 28.16 -7.02
C HIS A 152 0.38 27.40 -5.78
N ALA A 153 -0.49 26.59 -5.17
CA ALA A 153 -0.12 25.73 -4.05
C ALA A 153 -1.01 24.49 -3.98
N GLY A 154 -0.46 23.34 -3.59
CA GLY A 154 -1.25 22.13 -3.34
C GLY A 154 -2.28 22.35 -2.23
N ILE A 155 -1.81 22.78 -1.05
CA ILE A 155 -2.65 23.03 0.12
C ILE A 155 -2.34 24.39 0.73
N VAL A 156 -3.37 25.17 1.03
CA VAL A 156 -3.29 26.43 1.77
C VAL A 156 -4.14 26.34 3.03
N SER A 157 -3.52 26.54 4.18
CA SER A 157 -4.21 26.78 5.46
C SER A 157 -3.95 28.22 5.89
N TYR A 158 -5.02 29.00 6.02
CA TYR A 158 -4.96 30.43 6.28
C TYR A 158 -5.90 30.79 7.43
N SER A 159 -5.35 31.30 8.53
CA SER A 159 -6.12 31.74 9.69
C SER A 159 -6.13 33.27 9.81
N LEU A 160 -7.32 33.89 9.72
CA LEU A 160 -7.52 35.33 9.99
C LEU A 160 -7.96 35.64 11.42
N ARG A 161 -8.91 34.85 11.93
CA ARG A 161 -9.60 35.12 13.20
C ARG A 161 -9.89 33.84 13.96
N SER A 162 -10.35 32.80 13.25
CA SER A 162 -10.50 31.46 13.79
C SER A 162 -9.19 30.68 13.60
N PRO A 163 -8.76 29.87 14.57
CA PRO A 163 -7.67 28.92 14.35
C PRO A 163 -7.94 28.05 13.12
N ALA A 164 -6.89 27.78 12.35
CA ALA A 164 -6.94 26.82 11.26
C ALA A 164 -5.93 25.70 11.56
N THR A 165 -6.37 24.45 11.46
CA THR A 165 -5.50 23.29 11.67
C THR A 165 -5.44 22.47 10.40
N LEU A 166 -4.23 22.12 9.97
CA LEU A 166 -3.99 21.26 8.82
C LEU A 166 -3.20 20.04 9.27
N HIS A 167 -3.77 18.85 9.05
CA HIS A 167 -3.12 17.56 9.21
C HIS A 167 -2.92 16.92 7.84
N VAL A 168 -1.67 16.56 7.51
CA VAL A 168 -1.33 15.84 6.29
C VAL A 168 -0.62 14.54 6.69
N ARG A 169 -1.21 13.40 6.38
CA ARG A 169 -0.71 12.08 6.77
C ARG A 169 -0.58 11.15 5.58
N SER A 170 0.54 10.44 5.48
CA SER A 170 0.70 9.36 4.47
C SER A 170 0.32 9.81 3.07
N SER A 171 0.62 11.06 2.71
CA SER A 171 0.11 11.73 1.51
C SER A 171 1.26 12.25 0.65
N LEU A 172 1.00 12.36 -0.64
CA LEU A 172 1.95 12.84 -1.65
C LEU A 172 1.51 14.21 -2.15
N ILE A 173 2.39 15.22 -2.10
CA ILE A 173 2.10 16.58 -2.57
C ILE A 173 3.22 17.04 -3.49
N HIS A 174 2.91 17.24 -4.78
CA HIS A 174 3.96 17.43 -5.78
C HIS A 174 3.52 18.17 -7.05
N HIS A 175 4.50 18.57 -7.87
CA HIS A 175 4.28 19.31 -9.13
C HIS A 175 3.43 20.58 -8.99
N GLY A 176 3.47 21.23 -7.83
CA GLY A 176 2.85 22.53 -7.58
C GLY A 176 3.86 23.67 -7.52
N ASN A 177 3.42 24.92 -7.62
CA ASN A 177 4.33 26.05 -7.37
C ASN A 177 4.74 26.14 -5.88
N ALA A 178 3.89 25.68 -4.97
CA ALA A 178 4.20 25.39 -3.57
C ALA A 178 3.50 24.09 -3.15
N GLY A 179 4.09 23.29 -2.28
CA GLY A 179 3.42 22.11 -1.73
C GLY A 179 2.35 22.52 -0.73
N ILE A 180 2.79 23.04 0.42
CA ILE A 180 1.92 23.48 1.52
C ILE A 180 2.22 24.94 1.87
N VAL A 181 1.17 25.73 2.11
CA VAL A 181 1.25 27.11 2.60
C VAL A 181 0.43 27.23 3.88
N SER A 182 1.06 27.49 5.02
CA SER A 182 0.40 27.67 6.33
C SER A 182 0.64 29.07 6.90
N LEU A 183 -0.42 29.86 7.01
CA LEU A 183 -0.31 31.29 7.32
C LEU A 183 -1.27 31.66 8.45
N GLY A 184 -0.76 32.36 9.47
CA GLY A 184 -1.59 32.99 10.49
C GLY A 184 -1.51 34.51 10.36
N ALA A 185 -2.64 35.19 10.43
CA ALA A 185 -2.73 36.64 10.34
C ALA A 185 -3.67 37.20 11.41
N CYS A 186 -3.50 38.47 11.77
CA CYS A 186 -4.46 39.24 12.60
C CYS A 186 -4.81 38.63 13.98
N GLY A 187 -3.93 37.80 14.55
CA GLY A 187 -4.18 37.11 15.83
C GLY A 187 -4.79 35.70 15.67
N GLY A 188 -5.07 35.27 14.43
CA GLY A 188 -5.33 33.88 14.12
C GLY A 188 -4.11 32.99 14.34
N ALA A 189 -4.37 31.72 14.67
CA ALA A 189 -3.36 30.69 14.81
C ALA A 189 -3.50 29.68 13.68
N SER A 190 -2.39 29.30 13.05
CA SER A 190 -2.39 28.23 12.04
C SER A 190 -1.43 27.14 12.46
N LEU A 191 -1.93 25.92 12.66
CA LEU A 191 -1.10 24.76 12.99
C LEU A 191 -1.07 23.82 11.78
N CYS A 192 0.13 23.54 11.28
CA CYS A 192 0.34 22.57 10.21
C CYS A 192 1.14 21.39 10.75
N VAL A 193 0.57 20.20 10.67
CA VAL A 193 1.19 18.93 11.07
C VAL A 193 1.30 18.04 9.83
N VAL A 194 2.53 17.65 9.49
CA VAL A 194 2.85 16.82 8.34
C VAL A 194 3.55 15.56 8.85
N GLU A 195 2.99 14.40 8.54
CA GLU A 195 3.34 13.15 9.19
C GLU A 195 3.40 12.03 8.16
N GLY A 196 4.61 11.54 7.82
CA GLY A 196 4.72 10.43 6.88
C GLY A 196 4.31 10.86 5.49
N ALA A 197 4.57 12.10 5.11
CA ALA A 197 4.20 12.62 3.80
C ALA A 197 5.43 12.75 2.92
N THR A 198 5.24 12.64 1.60
CA THR A 198 6.25 13.02 0.61
C THR A 198 5.81 14.33 -0.01
N ILE A 199 6.64 15.37 0.13
CA ILE A 199 6.43 16.66 -0.51
C ILE A 199 7.60 16.85 -1.47
N SER A 200 7.34 16.79 -2.78
CA SER A 200 8.43 16.77 -3.76
C SER A 200 8.12 17.55 -5.03
N ASP A 201 9.14 17.95 -5.79
CA ASP A 201 8.99 18.56 -7.13
C ASP A 201 8.07 19.80 -7.16
N ASN A 202 8.02 20.51 -6.04
CA ASN A 202 7.30 21.77 -5.93
C ASN A 202 8.25 22.96 -6.12
N GLY A 203 7.71 24.14 -6.45
CA GLY A 203 8.51 25.37 -6.44
C GLY A 203 9.07 25.69 -5.06
N ASP A 204 8.25 25.65 -4.01
CA ASP A 204 8.68 25.55 -2.61
C ASP A 204 7.97 24.33 -1.96
N GLY A 205 8.60 23.62 -1.04
CA GLY A 205 7.96 22.51 -0.32
C GLY A 205 6.89 22.99 0.65
N VAL A 206 7.30 23.51 1.80
CA VAL A 206 6.42 24.07 2.83
C VAL A 206 6.75 25.53 3.06
N ILE A 207 5.76 26.40 2.96
CA ILE A 207 5.85 27.82 3.32
C ILE A 207 5.02 28.05 4.56
N SER A 208 5.58 28.69 5.57
CA SER A 208 4.82 29.12 6.72
C SER A 208 5.22 30.49 7.24
N ALA A 209 4.24 31.33 7.58
CA ALA A 209 4.52 32.66 8.09
C ALA A 209 3.45 33.14 9.06
N SER A 210 3.89 33.98 9.99
CA SER A 210 3.03 34.68 10.94
C SER A 210 2.99 36.18 10.58
N TRP A 211 1.81 36.69 10.26
CA TRP A 211 1.57 38.09 9.87
C TRP A 211 0.89 38.84 11.01
N GLY A 212 1.69 39.16 12.02
CA GLY A 212 1.27 40.01 13.13
C GLY A 212 1.95 39.62 14.43
N PRO A 213 2.05 40.55 15.40
CA PRO A 213 2.68 40.28 16.69
C PRO A 213 1.89 39.31 17.59
N ARG A 214 0.69 38.88 17.15
CA ARG A 214 -0.21 37.99 17.89
C ARG A 214 -0.57 36.71 17.15
N SER A 215 -0.11 36.52 15.91
CA SER A 215 -0.38 35.28 15.19
C SER A 215 0.58 34.19 15.65
N HIS A 216 0.01 33.04 15.96
CA HIS A 216 0.75 31.86 16.39
C HIS A 216 0.68 30.83 15.28
N THR A 217 1.71 30.79 14.45
CA THR A 217 1.79 29.80 13.39
C THR A 217 2.88 28.79 13.73
N GLY A 218 2.51 27.51 13.65
CA GLY A 218 3.38 26.38 13.98
C GLY A 218 3.40 25.38 12.84
N VAL A 219 4.58 24.80 12.61
CA VAL A 219 4.78 23.71 11.66
C VAL A 219 5.47 22.56 12.38
N SER A 220 4.87 21.39 12.35
CA SER A 220 5.47 20.13 12.82
C SER A 220 5.57 19.19 11.63
N ILE A 221 6.76 18.66 11.36
CA ILE A 221 7.01 17.70 10.29
C ILE A 221 7.71 16.49 10.90
N ASP A 222 7.10 15.31 10.79
CA ASP A 222 7.67 14.06 11.29
C ASP A 222 7.64 12.95 10.23
N SER A 223 8.69 12.12 10.20
CA SER A 223 8.79 10.93 9.33
C SER A 223 8.51 11.22 7.85
N SER A 224 8.80 12.43 7.37
CA SER A 224 8.38 12.91 6.05
C SER A 224 9.59 13.16 5.14
N ILE A 225 9.36 13.15 3.82
CA ILE A 225 10.39 13.46 2.83
C ILE A 225 10.07 14.80 2.18
N LEU A 226 11.07 15.68 2.16
CA LEU A 226 11.06 16.93 1.43
C LEU A 226 12.20 16.90 0.42
N SER A 227 11.88 16.87 -0.87
CA SER A 227 12.87 16.66 -1.91
C SER A 227 12.60 17.41 -3.21
N PHE A 228 13.66 17.69 -3.98
CA PHE A 228 13.56 18.15 -5.36
C PHE A 228 12.76 19.44 -5.55
N HIS A 229 12.72 20.33 -4.56
CA HIS A 229 12.06 21.61 -4.73
C HIS A 229 12.90 22.55 -5.61
N ALA A 230 12.22 23.37 -6.42
CA ALA A 230 12.91 24.28 -7.34
C ALA A 230 13.54 25.49 -6.63
N ARG A 231 13.09 25.80 -5.40
CA ARG A 231 13.57 26.93 -4.60
C ARG A 231 14.02 26.51 -3.21
N ARG A 232 13.09 26.01 -2.38
CA ARG A 232 13.33 25.70 -0.96
C ARG A 232 12.41 24.59 -0.50
N ALA A 233 12.90 23.65 0.30
CA ALA A 233 12.05 22.68 0.99
C ALA A 233 11.20 23.29 2.11
N LEU A 234 11.75 24.22 2.88
CA LEU A 234 11.02 24.91 3.95
C LEU A 234 11.32 26.40 3.96
N HIS A 235 10.28 27.22 3.98
CA HIS A 235 10.39 28.66 4.24
C HIS A 235 9.45 29.07 5.36
N ALA A 236 9.98 29.15 6.57
CA ALA A 236 9.20 29.31 7.79
C ALA A 236 9.69 30.49 8.67
N PRO A 237 9.69 31.75 8.18
CA PRO A 237 10.16 32.89 8.96
C PRO A 237 9.24 33.22 10.14
N GLY A 238 9.81 33.31 11.35
CA GLY A 238 9.11 33.79 12.54
C GLY A 238 8.02 32.86 13.05
N VAL A 239 8.10 31.57 12.72
CA VAL A 239 7.17 30.52 13.15
C VAL A 239 7.91 29.43 13.92
N ASN A 240 7.19 28.76 14.81
CA ASN A 240 7.73 27.65 15.56
C ASN A 240 7.75 26.41 14.65
N VAL A 241 8.95 25.92 14.35
CA VAL A 241 9.16 24.77 13.47
C VAL A 241 9.73 23.62 14.29
N THR A 242 9.10 22.45 14.20
CA THR A 242 9.62 21.18 14.73
C THR A 242 9.78 20.21 13.57
N ILE A 243 10.97 19.64 13.38
CA ILE A 243 11.26 18.66 12.34
C ILE A 243 11.93 17.46 13.01
N THR A 244 11.39 16.27 12.81
CA THR A 244 11.91 15.02 13.39
C THR A 244 11.82 13.88 12.39
N HIS A 245 12.86 13.04 12.30
CA HIS A 245 12.88 11.88 11.40
C HIS A 245 12.53 12.24 9.94
N CYS A 246 13.05 13.33 9.40
CA CYS A 246 12.73 13.73 8.02
C CYS A 246 13.88 13.49 7.06
N GLY A 247 13.54 13.00 5.87
CA GLY A 247 14.43 12.94 4.72
C GLY A 247 14.45 14.30 4.04
N TRP A 248 15.64 14.85 3.84
CA TRP A 248 15.80 16.17 3.23
C TRP A 248 16.81 16.10 2.10
N TRP A 249 16.35 16.44 0.90
CA TRP A 249 17.18 16.39 -0.29
C TRP A 249 16.87 17.54 -1.25
N GLU A 250 17.63 18.61 -1.07
CA GLU A 250 17.57 19.82 -1.89
C GLU A 250 18.92 20.08 -2.56
N ASN A 251 18.90 20.81 -3.68
CA ASN A 251 20.08 21.17 -4.49
C ASN A 251 21.07 22.11 -3.76
N GLY A 252 21.66 21.64 -2.66
CA GLY A 252 22.69 22.36 -1.89
C GLY A 252 22.18 23.23 -0.74
N ASP A 253 20.88 23.21 -0.41
CA ASP A 253 20.38 23.87 0.80
C ASP A 253 20.77 23.06 2.05
N GLU A 254 21.44 23.73 2.99
CA GLU A 254 21.74 23.16 4.31
C GLU A 254 20.42 22.87 5.06
N ALA A 255 20.28 21.66 5.60
CA ALA A 255 19.09 21.32 6.38
C ALA A 255 18.99 22.23 7.62
N PRO A 256 17.78 22.70 7.96
CA PRO A 256 17.60 23.72 8.99
C PRO A 256 17.92 23.27 10.44
N SER A 257 18.07 21.97 10.74
CA SER A 257 18.26 21.50 12.13
C SER A 257 18.83 20.09 12.30
N GLN A 258 19.09 19.74 13.56
CA GLN A 258 19.26 18.36 14.05
C GLN A 258 17.96 17.56 13.85
N GLY A 259 18.08 16.24 13.64
CA GLY A 259 16.93 15.34 13.44
C GLY A 259 16.55 15.07 11.98
N MET A 260 17.35 15.57 11.03
CA MET A 260 17.13 15.43 9.60
C MET A 260 18.19 14.51 9.00
N THR A 261 17.76 13.58 8.16
CA THR A 261 18.64 12.75 7.34
C THR A 261 18.85 13.45 6.00
N ILE A 262 20.02 14.09 5.84
CA ILE A 262 20.42 14.70 4.56
C ILE A 262 21.01 13.61 3.67
N ARG A 263 20.13 12.82 3.07
CA ARG A 263 20.52 11.77 2.12
C ARG A 263 19.53 11.72 0.98
N ASP A 264 20.04 11.34 -0.19
CA ASP A 264 19.23 11.11 -1.38
C ASP A 264 18.12 10.08 -1.05
N PRO A 265 16.84 10.38 -1.30
CA PRO A 265 15.76 9.42 -1.12
C PRO A 265 15.92 8.19 -2.00
N LEU A 266 16.70 8.23 -3.08
CA LEU A 266 16.89 7.12 -4.03
C LEU A 266 15.56 6.49 -4.44
N TYR A 267 14.71 7.27 -5.13
CA TYR A 267 13.44 6.76 -5.64
C TYR A 267 13.65 5.70 -6.73
N ALA A 268 12.88 4.60 -6.69
CA ALA A 268 12.90 3.54 -7.71
C ALA A 268 11.85 3.78 -8.82
N ASP A 269 10.60 4.01 -8.42
CA ASP A 269 9.48 4.29 -9.32
C ASP A 269 8.61 5.42 -8.76
N GLY A 270 8.56 6.54 -9.49
CA GLY A 270 7.92 7.78 -9.03
C GLY A 270 8.50 8.26 -7.70
N TYR A 271 7.69 8.17 -6.64
CA TYR A 271 8.04 8.60 -5.27
C TYR A 271 8.20 7.44 -4.29
N ARG A 272 8.23 6.21 -4.78
CA ARG A 272 8.55 5.03 -3.99
C ARG A 272 10.05 4.96 -3.78
N LEU A 273 10.47 4.71 -2.55
CA LEU A 273 11.88 4.51 -2.22
C LEU A 273 12.39 3.20 -2.85
N SER A 274 13.59 3.21 -3.39
CA SER A 274 14.31 1.98 -3.74
C SER A 274 14.69 1.20 -2.50
N ALA A 275 14.89 -0.11 -2.63
CA ALA A 275 15.40 -0.95 -1.54
C ALA A 275 16.76 -0.47 -0.96
N SER A 276 17.55 0.28 -1.74
CA SER A 276 18.83 0.84 -1.28
C SER A 276 18.70 2.20 -0.60
N SER A 277 17.49 2.75 -0.51
CA SER A 277 17.26 4.07 0.05
C SER A 277 17.65 4.12 1.53
N PRO A 278 18.40 5.14 1.96
CA PRO A 278 18.73 5.32 3.36
C PRO A 278 17.56 5.85 4.20
N LEU A 279 16.38 6.02 3.57
CA LEU A 279 15.15 6.47 4.21
C LEU A 279 14.18 5.32 4.50
N ILE A 280 14.53 4.10 4.10
CA ILE A 280 13.87 2.87 4.54
C ILE A 280 14.13 2.66 6.04
N ASP A 281 13.10 2.26 6.79
CA ASP A 281 13.14 2.00 8.23
C ASP A 281 13.73 3.15 9.08
N ALA A 282 13.64 4.37 8.57
CA ALA A 282 14.31 5.54 9.17
C ALA A 282 13.32 6.50 9.87
N GLY A 283 12.02 6.25 9.75
CA GLY A 283 10.96 7.04 10.36
C GLY A 283 10.85 6.86 11.88
N ASN A 284 9.84 7.48 12.47
CA ASN A 284 9.58 7.42 13.90
C ASN A 284 8.94 6.06 14.27
N PRO A 285 9.59 5.21 15.10
CA PRO A 285 9.05 3.90 15.46
C PRO A 285 7.69 3.94 16.16
N LEU A 286 7.36 5.07 16.81
CA LEU A 286 6.07 5.28 17.48
C LEU A 286 4.89 5.37 16.50
N ARG A 287 5.16 5.43 15.20
CA ARG A 287 4.14 5.49 14.13
C ARG A 287 3.89 4.14 13.46
N SER A 288 4.38 3.06 14.06
CA SER A 288 3.93 1.70 13.73
C SER A 288 2.40 1.58 13.88
N GLY A 289 1.76 0.90 12.93
CA GLY A 289 0.31 0.73 12.85
C GLY A 289 -0.43 1.77 12.00
N GLU A 290 0.25 2.78 11.45
CA GLU A 290 -0.36 3.69 10.47
C GLU A 290 -0.36 3.09 9.06
N HIS A 291 -1.21 3.58 8.16
CA HIS A 291 -1.23 3.13 6.76
C HIS A 291 -0.47 4.10 5.85
N SER A 292 0.31 3.57 4.89
CA SER A 292 0.91 4.31 3.78
C SER A 292 -0.16 4.81 2.80
N ILE A 293 0.23 5.60 1.80
CA ILE A 293 -0.69 6.13 0.77
C ILE A 293 -1.47 5.04 0.03
N THR A 294 -0.90 3.84 -0.13
CA THR A 294 -1.58 2.69 -0.77
C THR A 294 -2.45 1.88 0.18
N GLY A 295 -2.62 2.35 1.42
CA GLY A 295 -3.33 1.61 2.46
C GLY A 295 -2.52 0.47 3.10
N THR A 296 -1.21 0.36 2.84
CA THR A 296 -0.36 -0.68 3.46
C THR A 296 -0.04 -0.29 4.90
N LEU A 297 -0.21 -1.20 5.87
CA LEU A 297 0.14 -0.95 7.27
C LEU A 297 1.67 -0.81 7.44
N ARG A 298 2.10 0.13 8.30
CA ARG A 298 3.49 0.36 8.71
C ARG A 298 3.78 -0.44 9.99
N PRO A 299 4.99 -0.98 10.24
CA PRO A 299 6.22 -0.92 9.44
C PRO A 299 6.46 -2.16 8.57
N SER A 300 7.43 -2.06 7.65
CA SER A 300 8.18 -3.20 7.11
C SER A 300 9.65 -3.16 7.59
N GLY A 301 9.90 -3.29 8.89
CA GLY A 301 11.25 -3.36 9.48
C GLY A 301 11.35 -2.84 10.92
N ASP A 302 12.48 -2.22 11.29
CA ASP A 302 12.76 -1.71 12.64
C ASP A 302 11.97 -0.41 12.96
N ALA A 303 11.58 0.35 11.93
CA ALA A 303 10.74 1.54 12.01
C ALA A 303 9.96 1.74 10.70
N PRO A 304 8.96 2.63 10.62
CA PRO A 304 8.34 2.95 9.33
C PRO A 304 9.32 3.63 8.37
N ASP A 305 9.10 3.49 7.07
CA ASP A 305 9.81 4.28 6.06
C ASP A 305 9.46 5.77 6.20
N MET A 306 10.40 6.66 5.86
CA MET A 306 10.03 8.06 5.71
C MET A 306 9.19 8.28 4.44
N GLY A 307 8.29 9.27 4.47
CA GLY A 307 7.51 9.66 3.30
C GLY A 307 6.15 8.98 3.21
N ALA A 308 5.48 9.15 2.07
CA ALA A 308 4.10 8.72 1.83
C ALA A 308 3.92 7.21 1.65
N TYR A 309 4.93 6.56 1.09
CA TYR A 309 4.92 5.12 0.83
C TYR A 309 5.56 4.37 2.00
N GLU A 310 5.27 3.07 2.07
CA GLU A 310 5.91 2.11 2.97
C GLU A 310 6.24 0.89 2.11
N GLY A 311 7.51 0.49 2.10
CA GLY A 311 8.07 -0.69 1.46
C GLY A 311 7.84 -0.76 -0.05
N GLY A 312 8.91 -0.94 -0.82
CA GLY A 312 8.78 -1.65 -2.09
C GLY A 312 8.09 -2.98 -1.79
N ARG A 313 7.08 -3.37 -2.58
CA ARG A 313 6.39 -4.65 -2.35
C ARG A 313 7.42 -5.76 -2.52
N HIS A 314 7.91 -6.27 -1.40
CA HIS A 314 8.82 -7.38 -1.37
C HIS A 314 8.05 -8.66 -1.68
N VAL A 315 8.32 -9.24 -2.86
CA VAL A 315 7.85 -10.59 -3.14
C VAL A 315 8.72 -11.55 -2.34
N LEU A 316 8.06 -12.41 -1.55
CA LEU A 316 8.69 -13.60 -1.03
C LEU A 316 8.69 -14.63 -2.15
N LEU A 317 9.86 -14.89 -2.73
CA LEU A 317 10.03 -16.04 -3.61
C LEU A 317 10.23 -17.26 -2.73
N HIS A 318 9.18 -18.07 -2.60
CA HIS A 318 9.26 -19.34 -1.91
C HIS A 318 9.50 -20.44 -2.94
N LEU A 319 10.69 -21.02 -2.89
CA LEU A 319 11.01 -22.23 -3.67
C LEU A 319 10.74 -23.41 -2.77
N THR A 320 9.68 -24.16 -3.06
CA THR A 320 9.37 -25.43 -2.38
C THR A 320 9.83 -26.60 -3.24
N ASP A 321 10.14 -27.72 -2.58
CA ASP A 321 10.51 -28.99 -3.22
C ASP A 321 11.64 -28.88 -4.26
N LEU A 322 12.70 -28.12 -3.94
CA LEU A 322 13.90 -28.12 -4.78
C LEU A 322 14.68 -29.44 -4.60
N HIS A 323 14.33 -30.47 -5.38
CA HIS A 323 15.10 -31.71 -5.45
C HIS A 323 16.36 -31.52 -6.32
N LEU A 324 17.52 -31.42 -5.68
CA LEU A 324 18.81 -31.36 -6.38
C LEU A 324 19.33 -32.75 -6.71
N LEU A 325 19.12 -33.18 -7.96
CA LEU A 325 19.65 -34.44 -8.47
C LEU A 325 21.07 -34.24 -9.04
N ALA A 326 22.09 -34.87 -8.45
CA ALA A 326 23.44 -34.92 -9.00
C ALA A 326 23.55 -35.92 -10.17
N PRO A 327 24.38 -35.62 -11.18
CA PRO A 327 24.59 -36.52 -12.31
C PRO A 327 25.41 -37.76 -11.90
N VAL A 328 24.82 -38.95 -12.04
CA VAL A 328 25.52 -40.23 -11.82
C VAL A 328 26.09 -40.75 -13.14
N GLY A 329 27.30 -40.29 -13.48
CA GLY A 329 28.22 -40.95 -14.43
C GLY A 329 27.81 -41.05 -15.92
N ASP A 330 28.82 -41.12 -16.79
CA ASP A 330 28.77 -41.02 -18.27
C ASP A 330 28.08 -42.20 -19.03
N THR A 331 27.18 -42.96 -18.40
CA THR A 331 26.47 -44.05 -19.10
C THR A 331 25.13 -43.58 -19.64
N ALA A 332 25.07 -43.45 -20.97
CA ALA A 332 23.91 -43.13 -21.78
C ALA A 332 22.62 -43.85 -21.31
N TYR A 333 21.75 -43.12 -20.61
CA TYR A 333 20.35 -43.49 -20.44
C TYR A 333 19.60 -43.08 -21.72
N THR A 334 19.14 -44.07 -22.47
CA THR A 334 18.17 -43.88 -23.55
C THR A 334 16.80 -44.30 -23.03
N GLY A 335 15.99 -43.32 -22.65
CA GLY A 335 14.56 -43.49 -22.44
C GLY A 335 14.13 -43.63 -20.98
N VAL A 336 14.18 -42.54 -20.22
CA VAL A 336 13.03 -41.83 -19.64
C VAL A 336 13.55 -40.41 -19.35
N ASN A 337 13.03 -39.44 -20.09
CA ASN A 337 13.32 -38.01 -19.94
C ASN A 337 12.59 -37.51 -18.68
N LEU A 338 13.25 -37.54 -17.52
CA LEU A 338 12.89 -36.74 -16.36
C LEU A 338 14.19 -36.37 -15.63
N GLU A 339 15.06 -35.64 -16.32
CA GLU A 339 16.10 -34.84 -15.66
C GLU A 339 15.49 -33.46 -15.40
N PRO A 340 15.21 -33.04 -14.16
CA PRO A 340 15.20 -31.62 -13.83
C PRO A 340 16.65 -31.17 -13.90
N ARG A 341 17.11 -30.84 -15.10
CA ARG A 341 18.43 -30.27 -15.28
C ARG A 341 18.47 -28.93 -14.57
N LEU A 342 19.49 -28.73 -13.73
CA LEU A 342 20.05 -27.44 -13.32
C LEU A 342 20.40 -26.48 -14.49
N TRP A 343 20.03 -26.81 -15.73
CA TRP A 343 20.36 -26.06 -16.94
C TRP A 343 19.40 -24.96 -17.30
N ASP A 344 18.43 -24.66 -16.46
CA ASP A 344 17.76 -23.41 -16.65
C ASP A 344 17.49 -22.70 -15.35
N VAL A 345 18.53 -22.57 -14.52
CA VAL A 345 18.57 -21.51 -13.50
C VAL A 345 18.34 -20.16 -14.18
N GLU A 346 18.87 -19.94 -15.38
CA GLU A 346 18.60 -18.76 -16.20
C GLU A 346 17.14 -18.71 -16.67
N THR A 347 16.61 -19.81 -17.21
CA THR A 347 15.19 -20.21 -17.31
C THR A 347 14.30 -19.71 -16.18
N PHE A 348 14.62 -20.21 -15.00
CA PHE A 348 13.90 -20.04 -13.77
C PHE A 348 13.99 -18.59 -13.29
N ILE A 349 15.19 -18.02 -13.23
CA ILE A 349 15.41 -16.61 -12.91
C ILE A 349 14.67 -15.72 -13.91
N SER A 350 14.70 -16.04 -15.20
CA SER A 350 13.97 -15.30 -16.24
C SER A 350 12.45 -15.46 -16.09
N SER A 351 11.97 -16.65 -15.70
CA SER A 351 10.55 -16.92 -15.44
C SER A 351 10.07 -16.19 -14.20
N VAL A 352 10.86 -16.19 -13.13
CA VAL A 352 10.64 -15.41 -11.92
C VAL A 352 10.63 -13.92 -12.24
N ALA A 353 11.68 -13.43 -12.89
CA ALA A 353 11.82 -12.01 -13.24
C ALA A 353 10.73 -11.53 -14.22
N SER A 354 10.16 -12.43 -15.02
CA SER A 354 9.01 -12.12 -15.91
C SER A 354 7.65 -12.33 -15.24
N SER A 355 7.57 -13.11 -14.17
CA SER A 355 6.33 -13.37 -13.42
C SER A 355 6.14 -12.40 -12.26
N VAL A 356 7.21 -11.82 -11.74
CA VAL A 356 7.20 -10.69 -10.82
C VAL A 356 6.75 -9.46 -11.63
N PRO A 357 5.57 -8.87 -11.36
CA PRO A 357 5.15 -7.63 -11.99
C PRO A 357 6.25 -6.57 -11.82
N GLY A 358 6.48 -5.76 -12.86
CA GLY A 358 7.64 -4.85 -12.90
C GLY A 358 7.67 -3.77 -11.81
N ASP A 359 6.57 -3.60 -11.05
CA ASP A 359 6.45 -2.72 -9.89
C ASP A 359 6.79 -3.43 -8.55
N LEU A 360 7.04 -4.74 -8.57
CA LEU A 360 7.44 -5.52 -7.41
C LEU A 360 8.95 -5.75 -7.42
N GLU A 361 9.61 -5.49 -6.30
CA GLU A 361 11.00 -5.90 -6.09
C GLU A 361 11.00 -7.22 -5.31
N VAL A 362 11.82 -8.17 -5.72
CA VAL A 362 12.05 -9.37 -4.89
C VAL A 362 12.78 -8.89 -3.64
N GLY A 363 12.10 -8.94 -2.50
CA GLY A 363 12.70 -8.48 -1.25
C GLY A 363 13.36 -9.56 -0.44
N THR A 364 12.96 -10.80 -0.65
CA THR A 364 13.53 -11.94 0.05
C THR A 364 13.30 -13.18 -0.80
N VAL A 365 14.32 -14.04 -0.88
CA VAL A 365 14.20 -15.38 -1.44
C VAL A 365 14.27 -16.37 -0.27
N VAL A 366 13.30 -17.25 -0.17
CA VAL A 366 13.32 -18.38 0.77
C VAL A 366 13.41 -19.65 -0.06
N ILE A 367 14.53 -20.36 0.10
CA ILE A 367 14.75 -21.66 -0.52
C ILE A 367 14.38 -22.71 0.51
N THR A 368 13.41 -23.55 0.17
CA THR A 368 13.02 -24.71 0.97
C THR A 368 13.08 -25.96 0.10
N GLY A 369 13.41 -27.07 0.73
CA GLY A 369 13.52 -28.36 0.05
C GLY A 369 14.60 -29.22 0.66
N ASP A 370 14.66 -30.45 0.17
CA ASP A 370 15.58 -31.46 0.63
C ASP A 370 16.85 -31.48 -0.24
N ILE A 371 18.00 -31.40 0.41
CA ILE A 371 19.30 -31.66 -0.24
C ILE A 371 19.49 -33.17 -0.52
N VAL A 372 18.55 -34.01 -0.09
CA VAL A 372 18.71 -35.46 -0.03
C VAL A 372 17.67 -36.16 -0.90
N ASP A 373 17.90 -36.19 -2.20
CA ASP A 373 17.28 -37.21 -3.05
C ASP A 373 18.28 -37.87 -4.02
N LEU A 374 19.52 -37.95 -3.55
CA LEU A 374 20.60 -38.65 -4.23
C LEU A 374 20.84 -40.01 -3.59
N ALA A 375 19.93 -40.95 -3.86
CA ALA A 375 20.26 -42.32 -4.24
C ALA A 375 19.10 -43.32 -4.09
N THR A 376 17.91 -43.08 -4.64
CA THR A 376 16.97 -44.22 -4.87
C THR A 376 16.08 -44.03 -6.09
N THR A 377 16.60 -44.23 -7.29
CA THR A 377 15.75 -44.35 -8.50
C THR A 377 15.85 -45.70 -9.21
N GLU A 378 16.42 -46.73 -8.58
CA GLU A 378 16.12 -48.11 -8.99
C GLU A 378 14.97 -48.70 -8.16
N PRO A 379 13.83 -49.09 -8.78
CA PRO A 379 12.76 -49.80 -8.08
C PRO A 379 13.15 -51.21 -7.59
N THR A 380 14.40 -51.65 -7.81
CA THR A 380 14.80 -53.05 -7.59
C THR A 380 16.13 -53.27 -6.89
N TYR A 381 16.85 -52.25 -6.42
CA TYR A 381 18.05 -52.47 -5.63
C TYR A 381 18.03 -51.72 -4.30
N GLN A 382 17.95 -52.51 -3.22
CA GLN A 382 18.43 -52.14 -1.90
C GLN A 382 19.96 -51.93 -1.97
N THR A 383 20.43 -50.87 -2.62
CA THR A 383 21.76 -50.35 -2.30
C THR A 383 21.65 -49.70 -0.93
N PRO A 384 22.33 -50.21 0.11
CA PRO A 384 22.36 -49.53 1.39
C PRO A 384 22.89 -48.12 1.18
N LEU A 385 22.35 -47.13 1.89
CA LEU A 385 22.82 -45.73 1.97
C LEU A 385 24.35 -45.56 2.19
N GLY A 386 25.10 -46.64 2.43
CA GLY A 386 26.56 -46.64 2.54
C GLY A 386 27.36 -46.57 1.23
N SER A 387 26.75 -46.30 0.07
CA SER A 387 27.48 -46.21 -1.21
C SER A 387 27.58 -44.81 -1.83
N VAL A 388 26.97 -43.77 -1.23
CA VAL A 388 27.22 -42.40 -1.68
C VAL A 388 28.64 -42.02 -1.24
N THR A 389 29.52 -41.78 -2.22
CA THR A 389 30.89 -41.37 -1.90
C THR A 389 30.86 -39.93 -1.38
N ARG A 390 31.83 -39.57 -0.54
CA ARG A 390 32.04 -38.18 -0.13
C ARG A 390 32.13 -37.22 -1.33
N GLU A 391 32.69 -37.70 -2.44
CA GLU A 391 32.81 -36.92 -3.67
C GLU A 391 31.44 -36.58 -4.28
N GLN A 392 30.48 -37.51 -4.25
CA GLN A 392 29.10 -37.25 -4.72
C GLN A 392 28.36 -36.25 -3.83
N TRP A 393 28.57 -36.30 -2.52
CA TRP A 393 28.08 -35.28 -1.59
C TRP A 393 28.69 -33.90 -1.87
N ASP A 394 30.01 -33.84 -1.99
CA ASP A 394 30.74 -32.60 -2.28
C ASP A 394 30.26 -31.99 -3.63
N ASP A 395 29.96 -32.81 -4.64
CA ASP A 395 29.44 -32.33 -5.93
C ASP A 395 27.99 -31.83 -5.85
N THR A 396 27.15 -32.43 -5.00
CA THR A 396 25.77 -31.96 -4.76
C THR A 396 25.76 -30.61 -4.07
N TYR A 397 26.56 -30.48 -3.01
CA TYR A 397 26.73 -29.21 -2.31
C TYR A 397 27.30 -28.14 -3.22
N ARG A 398 28.27 -28.47 -4.10
CA ARG A 398 28.75 -27.52 -5.12
C ARG A 398 27.65 -27.11 -6.10
N GLY A 399 26.76 -28.03 -6.47
CA GLY A 399 25.60 -27.71 -7.31
C GLY A 399 24.64 -26.73 -6.63
N TYR A 400 24.37 -26.94 -5.34
CA TYR A 400 23.59 -26.04 -4.51
C TYR A 400 24.27 -24.66 -4.35
N GLU A 401 25.55 -24.62 -3.99
CA GLU A 401 26.32 -23.38 -3.86
C GLU A 401 26.32 -22.61 -5.19
N LEU A 402 26.48 -23.29 -6.32
CA LEU A 402 26.41 -22.66 -7.64
C LEU A 402 25.00 -22.10 -7.94
N PHE A 403 23.94 -22.80 -7.52
CA PHE A 403 22.57 -22.31 -7.65
C PHE A 403 22.35 -21.06 -6.79
N ARG A 404 22.79 -21.10 -5.53
CA ARG A 404 22.73 -19.97 -4.59
C ARG A 404 23.52 -18.77 -5.13
N ASP A 405 24.76 -18.97 -5.58
CA ASP A 405 25.60 -17.92 -6.18
C ASP A 405 24.91 -17.26 -7.39
N ARG A 406 24.19 -18.04 -8.20
CA ARG A 406 23.41 -17.51 -9.33
C ARG A 406 22.21 -16.70 -8.87
N LEU A 407 21.50 -17.13 -7.83
CA LEU A 407 20.43 -16.33 -7.23
C LEU A 407 20.98 -15.03 -6.64
N GLU A 408 22.10 -15.07 -5.91
CA GLU A 408 22.76 -13.86 -5.38
C GLU A 408 23.23 -12.93 -6.51
N THR A 409 23.65 -13.49 -7.64
CA THR A 409 24.02 -12.71 -8.85
C THR A 409 22.80 -12.08 -9.52
N ALA A 410 21.69 -12.82 -9.61
CA ALA A 410 20.46 -12.36 -10.25
C ALA A 410 19.66 -11.37 -9.38
N PHE A 411 19.74 -11.52 -8.06
CA PHE A 411 19.06 -10.71 -7.07
C PHE A 411 20.09 -10.08 -6.11
N PRO A 412 20.96 -9.18 -6.61
CA PRO A 412 22.06 -8.64 -5.82
C PRO A 412 21.54 -7.83 -4.63
N GLY A 413 21.98 -8.20 -3.43
CA GLY A 413 21.59 -7.54 -2.17
C GLY A 413 20.27 -8.03 -1.57
N VAL A 414 19.56 -8.95 -2.23
CA VAL A 414 18.35 -9.58 -1.68
C VAL A 414 18.75 -10.66 -0.67
N PRO A 415 18.25 -10.63 0.58
CA PRO A 415 18.47 -11.70 1.54
C PRO A 415 17.95 -13.05 1.02
N ILE A 416 18.80 -14.08 1.06
CA ILE A 416 18.46 -15.46 0.74
C ILE A 416 18.52 -16.31 2.01
N TYR A 417 17.37 -16.85 2.41
CA TYR A 417 17.24 -17.75 3.54
C TYR A 417 17.09 -19.19 3.06
N ASP A 418 17.90 -20.07 3.65
CA ASP A 418 17.89 -21.49 3.35
C ASP A 418 17.19 -22.22 4.50
N VAL A 419 16.03 -22.82 4.20
CA VAL A 419 15.30 -23.68 5.13
C VAL A 419 15.35 -25.09 4.56
N VAL A 420 16.50 -25.73 4.76
CA VAL A 420 16.72 -27.09 4.27
C VAL A 420 16.28 -28.09 5.33
N GLY A 421 15.30 -28.91 4.98
CA GLY A 421 14.91 -30.08 5.75
C GLY A 421 15.98 -31.16 5.65
N ASN A 422 16.22 -31.89 6.75
CA ASN A 422 16.97 -33.13 6.71
C ASN A 422 15.99 -34.27 6.93
N HIS A 423 15.72 -35.02 5.85
CA HIS A 423 14.75 -36.10 5.82
C HIS A 423 15.14 -37.33 6.69
N ASP A 424 16.38 -37.40 7.20
CA ASP A 424 16.81 -38.54 8.02
C ASP A 424 17.52 -38.13 9.33
N TYR A 425 16.92 -38.52 10.45
CA TYR A 425 17.39 -38.34 11.85
C TYR A 425 18.77 -38.96 12.18
N ARG A 426 19.56 -39.38 11.19
CA ARG A 426 20.80 -40.15 11.38
C ARG A 426 22.06 -39.48 10.82
N GLU A 427 21.97 -38.30 10.22
CA GLU A 427 23.11 -37.68 9.53
C GLU A 427 23.64 -36.43 10.26
N HIS A 428 24.67 -36.68 11.09
CA HIS A 428 25.76 -35.81 11.62
C HIS A 428 25.57 -34.34 12.12
N PRO A 429 26.45 -33.87 13.02
CA PRO A 429 26.30 -32.60 13.76
C PRO A 429 27.24 -31.51 13.24
N PHE A 430 26.91 -30.82 12.14
CA PHE A 430 27.66 -29.61 11.76
C PHE A 430 26.72 -28.56 11.13
N TYR A 431 26.77 -27.35 11.70
CA TYR A 431 26.23 -26.06 11.23
C TYR A 431 24.85 -25.58 11.75
N PRO A 432 24.67 -24.26 11.93
CA PRO A 432 23.47 -23.66 12.53
C PRO A 432 22.44 -23.36 11.44
N TRP A 433 21.69 -24.37 11.04
CA TRP A 433 20.54 -24.23 10.15
C TRP A 433 19.26 -24.29 10.99
N LEU A 434 18.13 -23.81 10.48
CA LEU A 434 16.81 -24.00 11.08
C LEU A 434 16.27 -25.35 10.59
N TRP A 435 16.09 -26.30 11.50
CA TRP A 435 15.67 -27.66 11.16
C TRP A 435 14.16 -27.78 11.35
N GLY A 436 13.44 -28.15 10.29
CA GLY A 436 12.07 -28.66 10.33
C GLY A 436 12.03 -30.05 9.69
N ASP A 437 11.17 -30.94 10.17
CA ASP A 437 10.85 -32.16 9.43
C ASP A 437 9.83 -31.84 8.34
N GLU A 438 9.80 -32.66 7.29
CA GLU A 438 8.96 -32.49 6.09
C GLU A 438 7.46 -32.38 6.42
N SER A 439 7.01 -32.97 7.54
CA SER A 439 5.62 -32.84 8.03
C SER A 439 5.35 -31.58 8.86
N GLY A 440 6.40 -30.85 9.23
CA GLY A 440 6.37 -29.64 10.07
C GLY A 440 6.91 -28.39 9.38
N ILE A 441 7.27 -28.44 8.09
CA ILE A 441 7.65 -27.26 7.29
C ILE A 441 6.52 -26.22 7.30
N ASP A 442 5.26 -26.67 7.28
CA ASP A 442 4.09 -25.79 7.45
C ASP A 442 4.13 -25.00 8.77
N ASP A 443 4.61 -25.60 9.87
CA ASP A 443 4.62 -24.96 11.20
C ASP A 443 5.81 -24.01 11.39
N ALA A 444 6.99 -24.36 10.85
CA ALA A 444 8.17 -23.50 10.87
C ALA A 444 7.99 -22.28 9.93
N PHE A 445 7.43 -22.51 8.74
CA PHE A 445 7.12 -21.46 7.76
C PHE A 445 5.97 -20.56 8.27
N ARG A 446 4.91 -21.12 8.86
CA ARG A 446 3.84 -20.32 9.53
C ARG A 446 4.35 -19.50 10.71
N SER A 447 5.33 -20.01 11.46
CA SER A 447 5.95 -19.27 12.56
C SER A 447 6.81 -18.11 12.08
N ALA A 448 7.47 -18.24 10.91
CA ALA A 448 8.23 -17.17 10.28
C ALA A 448 7.32 -16.09 9.64
N MET A 449 6.16 -16.48 9.11
CA MET A 449 5.23 -15.57 8.40
C MET A 449 4.35 -14.69 9.30
N ASN A 450 4.31 -14.91 10.62
CA ASN A 450 3.53 -14.07 11.55
C ASN A 450 4.08 -12.64 11.76
N TYR A 451 5.12 -12.22 11.03
CA TYR A 451 5.85 -10.98 11.29
C TYR A 451 5.85 -9.93 10.15
N ALA A 452 5.27 -10.17 8.98
CA ALA A 452 5.22 -9.16 7.91
C ALA A 452 4.04 -9.37 6.92
N PRO A 453 3.50 -8.29 6.32
CA PRO A 453 2.54 -8.39 5.21
C PRO A 453 3.26 -8.84 3.93
N LEU A 454 3.50 -10.14 3.79
CA LEU A 454 4.16 -10.74 2.62
C LEU A 454 3.14 -11.21 1.59
N THR A 455 3.36 -10.87 0.32
CA THR A 455 2.72 -11.56 -0.81
C THR A 455 3.61 -12.74 -1.17
N VAL A 456 3.12 -13.96 -0.95
CA VAL A 456 3.82 -15.20 -1.30
C VAL A 456 3.45 -15.59 -2.72
N VAL A 457 4.45 -15.74 -3.59
CA VAL A 457 4.27 -16.32 -4.93
C VAL A 457 4.95 -17.69 -4.90
N GLU A 458 4.15 -18.74 -4.86
CA GLU A 458 4.64 -20.12 -4.94
C GLU A 458 4.79 -20.54 -6.41
N LEU A 459 5.95 -21.08 -6.77
CA LEU A 459 6.23 -21.61 -8.11
C LEU A 459 6.52 -23.11 -7.98
N SER A 460 5.48 -23.95 -8.09
CA SER A 460 5.64 -25.41 -8.06
C SER A 460 6.03 -25.95 -9.45
N GLY A 461 6.95 -26.94 -9.45
CA GLY A 461 7.38 -27.65 -10.65
C GLY A 461 6.38 -28.72 -11.09
N THR A 462 5.93 -28.62 -12.34
CA THR A 462 5.28 -29.60 -13.24
C THR A 462 4.17 -30.58 -12.79
N ASP A 463 3.76 -30.69 -11.53
CA ASP A 463 2.58 -31.50 -11.16
C ASP A 463 1.50 -30.67 -10.44
N GLY A 464 0.97 -29.69 -11.17
CA GLY A 464 -0.42 -29.22 -11.06
C GLY A 464 -0.98 -28.96 -9.66
N LEU A 465 -0.54 -27.88 -9.01
CA LEU A 465 -1.39 -27.15 -8.07
C LEU A 465 -1.00 -25.66 -8.10
N TYR A 466 -1.93 -24.80 -8.49
CA TYR A 466 -1.79 -23.36 -8.38
C TYR A 466 -2.62 -22.89 -7.18
N LEU A 467 -1.97 -22.55 -6.08
CA LEU A 467 -2.62 -21.82 -4.99
C LEU A 467 -2.22 -20.34 -5.10
N VAL A 468 -3.08 -19.53 -5.70
CA VAL A 468 -2.95 -18.07 -5.64
C VAL A 468 -3.74 -17.59 -4.44
N LEU A 469 -3.08 -17.37 -3.30
CA LEU A 469 -3.70 -16.67 -2.18
C LEU A 469 -3.64 -15.17 -2.45
N LEU A 470 -4.71 -14.64 -3.05
CA LEU A 470 -4.97 -13.21 -2.99
C LEU A 470 -5.43 -12.89 -1.57
N SER A 471 -4.61 -12.14 -0.83
CA SER A 471 -5.06 -11.49 0.41
C SER A 471 -6.19 -10.51 0.05
N SER A 472 -7.45 -10.94 0.20
CA SER A 472 -8.58 -10.02 0.17
C SER A 472 -8.63 -9.29 1.51
N GLY A 473 -8.29 -8.01 1.49
CA GLY A 473 -8.68 -7.10 2.55
C GLY A 473 -10.20 -7.02 2.58
N HIS A 474 -10.83 -7.64 3.57
CA HIS A 474 -12.16 -7.22 4.00
C HIS A 474 -12.43 -7.51 5.47
N ASP A 475 -12.61 -6.43 6.22
CA ASP A 475 -13.31 -6.39 7.50
C ASP A 475 -14.78 -6.81 7.31
N ALA A 476 -15.20 -7.87 8.02
CA ALA A 476 -16.55 -7.98 8.51
C ALA A 476 -16.49 -8.29 10.02
N PRO A 477 -17.13 -7.51 10.89
CA PRO A 477 -16.99 -7.70 12.33
C PRO A 477 -17.96 -8.79 12.79
N ARG A 478 -17.48 -9.84 13.46
CA ARG A 478 -18.32 -10.56 14.43
C ARG A 478 -17.57 -11.10 15.65
N PRO A 479 -18.31 -11.21 16.77
CA PRO A 479 -17.77 -11.34 18.10
C PRO A 479 -17.80 -12.81 18.55
N ASP A 480 -17.25 -13.05 19.75
CA ASP A 480 -17.46 -14.26 20.57
C ASP A 480 -16.38 -15.35 20.45
N GLY A 481 -15.30 -15.17 21.23
CA GLY A 481 -14.76 -16.16 22.17
C GLY A 481 -14.39 -17.58 21.70
N LEU A 482 -13.07 -17.84 21.71
CA LEU A 482 -12.37 -19.11 22.02
C LEU A 482 -12.90 -20.41 21.37
N HIS A 483 -12.05 -21.10 20.61
CA HIS A 483 -11.71 -22.51 20.86
C HIS A 483 -10.39 -22.92 20.18
N GLU A 484 -9.62 -23.76 20.87
CA GLU A 484 -8.51 -24.54 20.34
C GLU A 484 -8.97 -25.40 19.16
N THR A 485 -8.26 -25.33 18.05
CA THR A 485 -8.42 -26.27 16.92
C THR A 485 -7.55 -27.49 17.19
N VAL A 486 -8.16 -28.58 17.65
CA VAL A 486 -7.60 -29.94 17.56
C VAL A 486 -8.27 -30.61 16.36
N ILE A 487 -7.50 -31.02 15.34
CA ILE A 487 -8.01 -31.83 14.23
C ILE A 487 -7.07 -33.03 13.99
N TYR A 488 -7.65 -34.22 13.99
CA TYR A 488 -7.02 -35.51 13.67
C TYR A 488 -6.96 -35.76 12.15
N PRO A 489 -5.94 -36.45 11.63
CA PRO A 489 -5.89 -36.88 10.23
C PRO A 489 -6.56 -38.25 10.08
N TYR A 490 -7.80 -38.30 9.56
CA TYR A 490 -8.46 -39.57 9.21
C TYR A 490 -9.54 -39.39 8.13
N LEU A 491 -9.18 -38.84 6.96
CA LEU A 491 -10.12 -38.73 5.82
C LEU A 491 -9.54 -39.07 4.44
N ALA A 492 -8.25 -39.43 4.33
CA ALA A 492 -7.67 -39.84 3.06
C ALA A 492 -7.99 -41.30 2.67
N GLU A 493 -8.34 -42.16 3.65
CA GLU A 493 -8.50 -43.61 3.40
C GLU A 493 -9.94 -44.03 3.02
N HIS A 494 -10.93 -43.12 3.06
CA HIS A 494 -12.33 -43.46 2.76
C HIS A 494 -12.84 -42.96 1.40
N ALA A 495 -12.17 -41.99 0.77
CA ALA A 495 -12.48 -41.58 -0.59
C ALA A 495 -12.13 -42.65 -1.65
N ALA A 496 -11.21 -43.57 -1.32
CA ALA A 496 -10.81 -44.66 -2.22
C ALA A 496 -11.82 -45.81 -2.32
N ASN A 497 -12.80 -45.91 -1.41
CA ASN A 497 -13.74 -47.03 -1.34
C ASN A 497 -15.16 -46.73 -1.86
N GLY A 498 -15.39 -45.55 -2.44
CA GLY A 498 -16.65 -45.26 -3.13
C GLY A 498 -17.87 -45.06 -2.23
N ASP A 499 -17.68 -44.66 -0.98
CA ASP A 499 -18.79 -44.31 -0.08
C ASP A 499 -19.22 -42.84 -0.25
N ASP A 500 -20.53 -42.62 -0.27
CA ASP A 500 -21.17 -41.33 -0.55
C ASP A 500 -21.02 -40.35 0.63
N ILE A 501 -20.04 -39.45 0.48
CA ILE A 501 -19.60 -38.43 1.45
C ILE A 501 -20.73 -37.49 1.90
N ILE A 502 -21.80 -37.32 1.11
CA ILE A 502 -22.88 -36.36 1.43
C ILE A 502 -23.78 -36.82 2.58
N SER A 503 -23.92 -38.13 2.77
CA SER A 503 -24.74 -38.70 3.85
C SER A 503 -24.08 -38.58 5.23
N TYR A 504 -22.75 -38.42 5.29
CA TYR A 504 -22.00 -38.33 6.54
C TYR A 504 -21.92 -36.90 7.12
N LEU A 505 -22.00 -35.87 6.26
CA LEU A 505 -21.79 -34.48 6.68
C LEU A 505 -23.06 -33.74 7.12
N THR A 506 -24.25 -34.20 6.74
CA THR A 506 -25.50 -33.44 6.96
C THR A 506 -26.47 -34.07 7.96
N GLY A 507 -26.27 -35.34 8.34
CA GLY A 507 -27.11 -36.03 9.32
C GLY A 507 -28.60 -36.12 8.97
N GLN A 508 -29.01 -35.79 7.73
CA GLN A 508 -30.38 -35.92 7.26
C GLN A 508 -30.45 -36.50 5.84
N ALA A 509 -31.47 -37.32 5.59
CA ALA A 509 -31.73 -37.90 4.29
C ALA A 509 -32.17 -36.82 3.28
N VAL A 510 -31.56 -36.81 2.09
CA VAL A 510 -31.98 -35.95 0.97
C VAL A 510 -33.33 -36.46 0.44
N PRO A 511 -34.37 -35.61 0.29
CA PRO A 511 -35.64 -36.04 -0.28
C PRO A 511 -35.52 -36.39 -1.78
N GLU A 512 -36.20 -37.44 -2.21
CA GLU A 512 -36.31 -37.82 -3.63
C GLU A 512 -36.87 -36.65 -4.47
N GLY A 513 -36.14 -36.25 -5.53
CA GLY A 513 -36.64 -35.29 -6.53
C GLY A 513 -35.65 -34.28 -7.12
N VAL A 514 -34.36 -34.31 -6.75
CA VAL A 514 -33.33 -33.41 -7.33
C VAL A 514 -32.35 -34.20 -8.20
N GLU A 515 -32.88 -34.94 -9.17
CA GLU A 515 -32.10 -35.50 -10.28
C GLU A 515 -32.45 -34.72 -11.55
N GLY A 516 -31.75 -33.64 -11.81
CA GLY A 516 -32.07 -32.82 -12.97
C GLY A 516 -31.31 -31.53 -13.11
N PHE A 517 -30.05 -31.49 -12.71
CA PHE A 517 -29.10 -30.45 -13.13
C PHE A 517 -27.71 -30.94 -12.75
N LEU A 518 -26.70 -30.74 -13.60
CA LEU A 518 -25.31 -31.25 -13.49
C LEU A 518 -25.02 -32.60 -14.20
N GLY A 519 -25.50 -32.73 -15.42
CA GLY A 519 -24.85 -33.56 -16.44
C GLY A 519 -24.16 -32.66 -17.45
N GLY A 520 -22.89 -32.28 -17.20
CA GLY A 520 -22.12 -31.51 -18.16
C GLY A 520 -21.03 -30.66 -17.52
N LEU A 521 -19.92 -31.30 -17.16
CA LEU A 521 -18.55 -30.74 -17.15
C LEU A 521 -17.61 -31.89 -16.75
N ALA A 522 -17.44 -32.82 -17.68
CA ALA A 522 -16.35 -33.78 -17.68
C ALA A 522 -15.79 -33.77 -19.10
N TYR A 523 -14.89 -32.83 -19.37
CA TYR A 523 -13.82 -32.83 -20.39
C TYR A 523 -13.19 -31.44 -20.38
N GLY A 524 -11.96 -31.37 -19.87
CA GLY A 524 -11.13 -30.18 -19.74
C GLY A 524 -9.92 -30.54 -18.90
#